data_AF-A0A2N3DNL8-F1
#
_entry.id   AF-A0A2N3DNL8-F1
#
_cell.length_a   1.000
_cell.length_b   1.000
_cell.length_c   1.000
_cell.angle_alpha   90.00
_cell.angle_beta   90.00
_cell.angle_gamma   90.00
#
_symmetry.space_group_name_H-M   'P 1'
#
loop_
_entity.id
_entity.type
_entity.pdbx_description
1 polymer ?
#
loop_
_entity_poly.entity_id
_entity_poly.type
_entity_poly.pdbx_seq_one_letter_code
_entity_poly.pdbx_strand_id
1 'polypeptide(L)' 'MASKPLTLYEKIWAAHVVERRDDGTCLIYIDRHLVHEVTSPQAFEALRINGRKVRRPDLTLAVPDHNLPTTARADAAGN' A
#
# COMPACT_ATOMS: atom_id res chain seq x y z
N MET A 1 -22.58 28.75 17.46
CA MET A 1 -21.74 28.86 16.23
C MET A 1 -21.76 27.50 15.57
N ALA A 2 -22.35 27.34 14.39
CA ALA A 2 -22.28 26.07 13.67
C ALA A 2 -20.83 25.84 13.22
N SER A 3 -20.28 24.64 13.45
CA SER A 3 -18.92 24.32 12.99
C SER A 3 -18.85 24.39 11.47
N LYS A 4 -17.77 24.97 10.93
CA LYS A 4 -17.53 25.01 9.48
C LYS A 4 -17.68 23.59 8.89
N PRO A 5 -18.52 23.39 7.87
CA PRO A 5 -18.63 22.09 7.21
C PRO A 5 -17.29 21.67 6.62
N LEU A 6 -16.90 20.41 6.85
CA LEU A 6 -15.72 19.83 6.24
C LEU A 6 -16.03 19.29 4.84
N THR A 7 -15.08 19.46 3.93
CA THR A 7 -15.04 18.80 2.63
C THR A 7 -14.87 17.28 2.80
N LEU A 8 -15.16 16.51 1.74
CA LEU A 8 -14.92 15.06 1.76
C LEU A 8 -13.45 14.72 2.03
N TYR A 9 -12.52 15.46 1.40
CA TYR A 9 -11.09 15.27 1.59
C TYR A 9 -10.67 15.50 3.05
N GLU A 10 -11.12 16.60 3.67
CA GLU A 10 -10.82 16.88 5.08
C GLU A 10 -11.38 15.81 6.02
N LYS A 11 -12.57 15.28 5.73
CA LYS A 11 -13.17 14.17 6.50
C LYS A 11 -12.34 12.90 6.40
N ILE A 12 -11.95 12.50 5.18
CA ILE A 12 -11.12 11.31 4.96
C ILE A 12 -9.77 11.50 5.64
N TRP A 13 -9.09 12.62 5.39
CA TRP A 13 -7.80 12.92 6.02
C TRP A 13 -7.87 12.87 7.55
N ALA A 14 -8.85 13.56 8.16
CA ALA A 14 -9.02 13.57 9.61
C ALA A 14 -9.27 12.18 10.20
N ALA A 15 -9.92 11.28 9.47
CA ALA A 15 -10.15 9.90 9.90
C ALA A 15 -8.87 9.01 9.89
N HIS A 16 -7.81 9.40 9.17
CA HIS A 16 -6.63 8.57 8.95
C HIS A 16 -5.35 9.11 9.63
N VAL A 17 -5.35 10.35 10.12
CA VAL A 17 -4.23 10.89 10.88
C VAL A 17 -4.17 10.20 12.25
N VAL A 18 -3.04 9.56 12.52
CA VAL A 18 -2.72 8.94 13.82
C VAL A 18 -2.09 9.96 14.76
N GLU A 19 -1.20 10.79 14.23
CA GLU A 19 -0.44 11.77 15.00
C GLU A 19 -0.06 12.96 14.12
N ARG A 20 -0.08 14.17 14.70
CA ARG A 20 0.49 15.38 14.11
C ARG A 20 1.66 15.82 14.97
N ARG A 21 2.83 15.98 14.37
CA ARG A 21 4.03 16.46 15.04
C ARG A 21 4.11 17.98 15.01
N ASP A 22 4.94 18.54 15.88
CA ASP A 22 5.11 19.99 16.03
C ASP A 22 5.64 20.68 14.75
N ASP A 23 6.36 19.94 13.91
CA ASP A 23 6.85 20.39 12.61
C ASP A 23 5.79 20.40 11.50
N GLY A 24 4.56 19.97 11.81
CA GLY A 24 3.45 19.84 10.87
C GLY A 24 3.38 18.50 10.13
N THR A 25 4.36 17.61 10.31
CA THR A 25 4.35 16.27 9.72
C THR A 25 3.24 15.43 10.34
N CYS A 26 2.47 14.74 9.50
CA CYS A 26 1.39 13.86 9.96
C CYS A 26 1.78 12.39 9.76
N LEU A 27 1.68 11.59 10.81
CA LEU A 27 1.64 10.15 10.68
C LEU A 27 0.23 9.75 10.26
N ILE A 28 0.11 9.08 9.12
CA ILE A 28 -1.16 8.57 8.61
C ILE A 28 -1.15 7.05 8.60
N TYR A 29 -2.31 6.46 8.90
CA TYR A 29 -2.53 5.02 8.71
C TYR A 29 -2.92 4.74 7.26
N ILE A 30 -2.36 3.67 6.69
CA ILE A 30 -2.68 3.22 5.33
C ILE A 30 -3.55 1.97 5.41
N ASP A 31 -4.79 2.10 4.94
CA ASP A 31 -5.78 1.03 5.04
C ASP A 31 -5.65 -0.02 3.96
N ARG A 32 -5.04 0.29 2.80
CA ARG A 32 -4.84 -0.66 1.71
C ARG A 32 -3.54 -0.40 0.97
N HIS A 33 -2.85 -1.49 0.64
CA HIS A 33 -1.71 -1.48 -0.26
C HIS A 33 -2.09 -2.22 -1.53
N LEU A 34 -1.99 -1.55 -2.67
CA LEU A 34 -2.13 -2.16 -3.98
C LEU A 34 -0.72 -2.30 -4.56
N VAL A 35 -0.30 -3.54 -4.78
CA VAL A 35 1.06 -3.88 -5.19
C VAL A 35 1.03 -4.70 -6.48
N HIS A 36 2.09 -4.57 -7.27
CA HIS A 36 2.21 -5.23 -8.57
C HIS A 36 3.65 -5.69 -8.81
N GLU A 37 3.83 -6.62 -9.74
CA GLU A 37 5.06 -7.38 -9.97
C GLU A 37 6.24 -6.56 -10.52
N VAL A 38 6.02 -5.31 -10.92
CA VAL A 38 7.08 -4.46 -11.51
C VAL A 38 7.88 -3.74 -10.43
N THR A 39 7.21 -3.05 -9.50
CA THR A 39 7.87 -2.17 -8.53
C THR A 39 7.92 -2.78 -7.13
N SER A 40 6.95 -3.65 -6.81
CA SER A 40 6.81 -4.17 -5.45
C SER A 40 7.88 -5.18 -5.05
N PRO A 41 8.53 -5.97 -5.96
CA PRO A 41 9.65 -6.83 -5.58
C PRO A 41 10.77 -6.07 -4.86
N GLN A 42 11.07 -4.83 -5.26
CA GLN A 42 12.11 -4.00 -4.62
C GLN A 42 11.73 -3.64 -3.17
N ALA A 43 10.45 -3.34 -2.91
CA ALA A 43 9.96 -3.05 -1.57
C ALA A 43 10.00 -4.30 -0.67
N PHE A 44 9.61 -5.48 -1.19
CA PHE A 44 9.70 -6.73 -0.44
C PHE A 44 11.15 -7.15 -0.14
N GLU A 45 12.05 -6.90 -1.08
CA GLU A 45 13.48 -7.12 -0.88
C GLU A 45 14.04 -6.22 0.24
N ALA A 46 13.66 -4.94 0.25
CA ALA A 46 14.03 -4.03 1.33
C ALA A 46 13.49 -4.50 2.69
N LEU A 47 12.26 -5.02 2.77
CA LEU A 47 11.73 -5.63 4.00
C LEU A 47 12.61 -6.80 4.45
N ARG A 48 12.98 -7.70 3.54
CA ARG A 48 13.81 -8.86 3.83
C ARG A 48 15.20 -8.49 4.33
N ILE A 49 15.88 -7.54 3.67
CA ILE A 49 17.19 -7.02 4.10
C ILE A 49 17.13 -6.45 5.52
N ASN A 50 16.02 -5.76 5.85
CA ASN A 50 15.80 -5.20 7.18
C ASN A 50 15.23 -6.21 8.20
N GLY A 51 15.10 -7.50 7.85
CA GLY A 51 14.53 -8.53 8.74
C GLY A 51 13.06 -8.32 9.09
N ARG A 52 12.31 -7.59 8.26
CA ARG A 52 10.90 -7.24 8.49
C ARG A 52 9.98 -8.14 7.67
N LYS A 53 8.80 -8.41 8.24
CA LYS A 53 7.68 -9.04 7.53
C LYS A 53 6.66 -7.98 7.12
N VAL A 54 5.83 -8.32 6.14
CA VAL A 54 4.64 -7.52 5.81
C VAL A 54 3.74 -7.48 7.04
N ARG A 55 3.49 -6.27 7.56
CA ARG A 55 2.75 -6.08 8.83
C ARG A 55 1.27 -6.45 8.71
N ARG A 56 0.63 -6.13 7.59
CA ARG A 56 -0.80 -6.34 7.33
C ARG A 56 -1.04 -6.99 5.97
N PRO A 57 -0.78 -8.30 5.82
CA PRO A 57 -1.06 -9.03 4.58
C PRO A 57 -2.55 -8.97 4.21
N ASP A 58 -3.44 -8.93 5.20
CA ASP A 58 -4.89 -8.80 5.05
C ASP A 58 -5.33 -7.47 4.39
N LEU A 59 -4.47 -6.45 4.42
CA LEU A 59 -4.71 -5.15 3.79
C LEU A 59 -3.89 -4.97 2.50
N THR A 60 -3.15 -6.00 2.08
CA THR A 60 -2.22 -5.92 0.93
C THR A 60 -2.73 -6.80 -0.19
N LEU A 61 -3.15 -6.19 -1.29
CA LEU A 61 -3.59 -6.88 -2.50
C LEU A 61 -2.50 -6.81 -3.56
N ALA A 62 -2.02 -7.99 -3.97
CA ALA A 62 -1.05 -8.13 -5.04
C ALA A 62 -1.73 -8.58 -6.33
N VAL A 63 -1.46 -7.87 -7.42
CA VAL A 63 -1.96 -8.20 -8.76
C VAL A 63 -0.77 -8.27 -9.72
N PRO A 64 -0.51 -9.44 -10.34
CA PRO A 64 0.47 -9.54 -11.41
C PRO A 64 -0.22 -9.36 -12.77
N ASP A 65 -0.10 -8.17 -13.37
CA ASP A 65 -0.89 -7.78 -14.56
C ASP A 65 -0.10 -7.11 -15.69
N HIS A 66 1.13 -6.67 -15.45
CA HIS A 66 1.93 -5.94 -16.44
C HIS A 66 2.77 -6.86 -17.35
N ASN A 67 3.37 -7.90 -16.76
CA ASN A 67 4.39 -8.76 -17.37
C ASN A 67 3.98 -10.23 -17.41
N LEU A 68 2.71 -10.54 -17.11
CA LEU A 68 2.21 -11.89 -17.26
C LEU A 68 2.07 -12.19 -18.76
N PRO A 69 2.73 -13.24 -19.29
CA PRO A 69 2.55 -13.61 -20.68
C PRO A 69 1.10 -14.03 -20.93
N THR A 70 0.56 -13.66 -22.08
CA THR A 70 -0.79 -14.08 -22.52
C THR A 70 -0.81 -15.52 -23.05
N THR A 71 0.37 -16.12 -23.27
CA THR A 71 0.50 -17.54 -23.59
C THR A 71 0.33 -18.38 -22.33
N ALA A 72 -0.44 -19.46 -22.44
CA ALA A 72 -0.66 -20.39 -21.34
C ALA A 72 0.68 -21.01 -20.90
N ARG A 73 0.90 -21.11 -19.57
CA ARG A 73 1.97 -21.93 -19.03
C ARG A 73 1.55 -23.40 -19.12
N ALA A 74 2.28 -24.19 -19.88
CA ALA A 74 2.11 -25.63 -20.01
C ALA A 74 2.83 -26.40 -18.88
N ASP A 75 3.86 -25.81 -18.26
CA ASP A 75 4.60 -26.45 -17.17
C ASP A 75 5.04 -25.50 -16.03
N ALA A 76 5.64 -26.09 -14.98
CA ALA A 76 6.17 -25.36 -13.82
C ALA A 76 7.43 -24.53 -14.13
N ALA A 77 8.09 -24.77 -15.27
CA ALA A 77 9.21 -23.97 -15.75
C ALA A 77 8.74 -22.72 -16.53
N GLY A 78 7.44 -22.65 -16.85
CA GLY A 78 6.84 -21.52 -17.57
C GLY A 78 6.98 -21.62 -19.09
N ASN A 79 7.26 -22.81 -19.63
CA ASN A 79 7.10 -23.11 -21.06
C ASN A 79 5.63 -23.34 -21.42
#